data_AF-A0A497J6U0-F1
#
_entry.id   AF-A0A497J6U0-F1
#
_cell.length_a   1.000
_cell.length_b   1.000
_cell.length_c   1.000
_cell.angle_alpha   90.00
_cell.angle_beta   90.00
_cell.angle_gamma   90.00
#
_symmetry.space_group_name_H-M   'P 1'
#
loop_
_entity.id
_entity.type
_entity.pdbx_description
1 polymer ?
#
loop_
_entity_poly.entity_id
_entity_poly.type
_entity_poly.pdbx_seq_one_letter_code
_entity_poly.pdbx_strand_id
1 'polypeptide(L)'
;MKVVSMTLKPPFDLKSIKPGTFAYFTRRKLENKEGEETGEILLWKKVDEEESQYIMICPYCKEKQEGSVVLKKRPYRVRCKFCNRSITLPRLLNEAKKKRKG
;
A
#
# COMPACT_ATOMS: atom_id res chain seq x y z
N MET A 1 -18.54 -15.34 11.34
CA MET A 1 -18.23 -14.66 10.06
C MET A 1 -16.74 -14.77 9.81
N LYS A 2 -16.31 -15.50 8.78
CA LYS A 2 -14.89 -15.60 8.43
C LYS A 2 -14.47 -14.26 7.84
N VAL A 3 -13.73 -13.47 8.62
CA VAL A 3 -12.99 -12.31 8.12
C VAL A 3 -12.02 -12.89 7.10
N VAL A 4 -12.37 -12.86 5.83
CA VAL A 4 -11.45 -13.27 4.76
C VAL A 4 -10.37 -12.21 4.78
N SER A 5 -9.28 -12.50 5.47
CA SER A 5 -8.05 -11.73 5.47
C SER A 5 -7.53 -11.74 4.05
N MET A 6 -8.07 -10.84 3.21
CA MET A 6 -7.64 -10.55 1.84
C MET A 6 -6.23 -9.99 1.92
N THR A 7 -5.30 -10.90 2.12
CA THR A 7 -3.90 -10.61 2.36
C THR A 7 -3.28 -10.48 0.99
N LEU A 8 -3.04 -9.25 0.53
CA LEU A 8 -2.27 -9.01 -0.67
C LEU A 8 -0.90 -9.66 -0.47
N LYS A 9 -0.63 -10.63 -1.34
CA LYS A 9 0.70 -11.23 -1.46
C LYS A 9 1.47 -10.44 -2.51
N PRO A 10 2.74 -10.09 -2.26
CA PRO A 10 3.59 -9.60 -3.31
C PRO A 10 3.70 -10.67 -4.42
N PRO A 11 3.89 -10.27 -5.68
CA PRO A 11 4.00 -11.20 -6.81
C PRO A 11 5.37 -11.89 -6.86
N PHE A 12 6.20 -11.71 -5.83
CA PHE A 12 7.55 -12.23 -5.71
C PHE A 12 7.74 -12.90 -4.36
N ASP A 13 8.65 -13.87 -4.33
CA ASP A 13 9.00 -14.54 -3.10
C ASP A 13 10.00 -13.71 -2.30
N LEU A 14 9.58 -13.21 -1.14
CA LEU A 14 10.41 -12.40 -0.25
C LEU A 14 11.67 -13.14 0.22
N LYS A 15 11.66 -14.48 0.29
CA LYS A 15 12.83 -15.27 0.74
C LYS A 15 13.90 -15.39 -0.33
N SER A 16 13.51 -15.30 -1.61
CA SER A 16 14.43 -15.36 -2.74
C SER A 16 15.07 -14.01 -3.09
N ILE A 17 14.64 -12.93 -2.45
CA ILE A 17 15.11 -11.58 -2.76
C ILE A 17 16.35 -11.25 -1.95
N LYS A 18 17.40 -10.77 -2.64
CA LYS A 18 18.64 -10.35 -1.98
C LYS A 18 18.36 -9.20 -1.00
N PRO A 19 18.89 -9.26 0.22
CA PRO A 19 18.82 -8.13 1.15
C PRO A 19 19.43 -6.89 0.49
N GLY A 20 18.73 -5.76 0.54
CA GLY A 20 19.12 -4.53 -0.15
C GLY A 20 18.50 -4.32 -1.53
N THR A 21 17.70 -5.25 -2.07
CA THR A 21 17.00 -5.05 -3.36
C THR A 21 15.95 -3.94 -3.28
N PHE A 22 15.24 -3.85 -2.16
CA PHE A 22 14.20 -2.84 -1.94
C PHE A 22 14.72 -1.70 -1.06
N ALA A 23 14.67 -0.47 -1.58
CA ALA A 23 14.84 0.75 -0.80
C ALA A 23 13.66 0.96 0.18
N TYR A 24 12.47 0.50 -0.22
CA TYR A 24 11.26 0.66 0.57
C TYR A 24 10.32 -0.51 0.33
N PHE A 25 9.71 -1.05 1.38
CA PHE A 25 8.65 -2.05 1.29
C PHE A 25 7.67 -1.82 2.42
N THR A 26 6.38 -1.68 2.11
CA THR A 26 5.33 -1.50 3.10
C THR A 26 4.04 -2.18 2.67
N ARG A 27 3.25 -2.59 3.65
CA ARG A 27 1.90 -3.12 3.46
C ARG A 27 0.98 -2.46 4.46
N ARG A 28 -0.16 -1.95 3.98
CA ARG A 28 -1.09 -1.15 4.76
C ARG A 28 -2.52 -1.48 4.38
N LYS A 29 -3.42 -1.44 5.35
CA LYS A 29 -4.85 -1.42 5.09
C LYS A 29 -5.29 0.00 4.73
N LEU A 30 -6.34 0.09 3.94
CA LEU A 30 -6.93 1.34 3.47
C LEU A 30 -8.36 1.42 3.97
N GLU A 31 -8.68 2.54 4.61
CA GLU A 31 -10.02 2.85 5.10
C GLU A 31 -10.88 3.44 3.97
N ASN A 32 -12.15 3.04 3.93
CA ASN A 32 -13.15 3.69 3.09
C ASN A 32 -13.65 5.01 3.74
N LYS A 33 -14.66 5.64 3.14
CA LYS A 33 -15.25 6.88 3.71
C LYS A 33 -15.95 6.65 5.05
N GLU A 34 -16.28 5.41 5.38
CA GLU A 34 -17.01 4.99 6.57
C GLU A 34 -16.07 4.59 7.72
N GLY A 35 -14.74 4.66 7.49
CA GLY A 35 -13.74 4.24 8.48
C GLY A 35 -13.52 2.74 8.52
N GLU A 36 -14.06 1.98 7.57
CA GLU A 36 -13.87 0.54 7.51
C GLU A 36 -12.64 0.18 6.67
N GLU A 37 -11.76 -0.66 7.25
CA GLU A 37 -10.56 -1.20 6.61
C GLU A 37 -10.91 -2.26 5.54
N THR A 38 -11.53 -1.82 4.45
CA THR A 38 -11.99 -2.70 3.36
C THR A 38 -10.98 -2.83 2.23
N GLY A 39 -10.01 -1.93 2.15
CA GLY A 39 -8.95 -1.95 1.14
C GLY A 39 -7.60 -2.36 1.73
N GLU A 40 -6.65 -2.66 0.85
CA GLU A 40 -5.27 -2.95 1.22
C GLU A 40 -4.33 -2.45 0.14
N ILE A 41 -3.13 -2.03 0.50
CA ILE A 41 -2.07 -1.68 -0.43
C ILE A 41 -0.75 -2.30 0.02
N LEU A 42 -0.03 -2.84 -0.96
CA LEU A 42 1.33 -3.32 -0.85
C LEU A 42 2.16 -2.45 -1.79
N LEU A 43 3.13 -1.72 -1.27
CA LEU A 43 3.93 -0.73 -2.00
C LEU A 43 5.41 -1.03 -1.75
N TRP A 44 6.19 -1.09 -2.81
CA TRP A 44 7.62 -1.34 -2.73
C TRP A 44 8.38 -0.55 -3.77
N LYS A 45 9.61 -0.17 -3.44
CA LYS A 45 10.52 0.57 -4.31
C LYS A 45 11.85 -0.16 -4.32
N LYS A 46 12.35 -0.50 -5.51
CA LYS A 46 13.71 -1.04 -5.66
C LYS A 46 14.74 0.08 -5.54
N VAL A 47 15.96 -0.25 -5.13
CA VAL A 47 17.04 0.74 -4.99
C VAL A 47 17.39 1.36 -6.35
N ASP A 48 17.36 0.56 -7.40
CA ASP A 48 17.70 0.98 -8.77
C ASP A 48 16.51 1.58 -9.55
N GLU A 49 15.31 1.66 -8.97
CA GLU A 49 14.12 2.21 -9.63
C GLU A 49 13.70 3.55 -9.02
N GLU A 50 13.40 4.55 -9.85
CA GLU A 50 12.77 5.79 -9.37
C GLU A 50 11.30 5.58 -8.97
N GLU A 51 10.61 4.70 -9.69
CA GLU A 51 9.20 4.39 -9.51
C GLU A 51 8.96 3.37 -8.40
N SER A 52 7.93 3.60 -7.59
CA SER A 52 7.46 2.63 -6.61
C SER A 52 6.38 1.76 -7.23
N GLN A 53 6.55 0.45 -7.18
CA GLN A 53 5.55 -0.51 -7.60
C GLN A 53 4.52 -0.70 -6.47
N TYR A 54 3.26 -0.91 -6.83
CA TYR A 54 2.20 -1.17 -5.87
C TYR A 54 1.17 -2.17 -6.38
N ILE A 55 0.58 -2.90 -5.44
CA ILE A 55 -0.65 -3.64 -5.60
C ILE A 55 -1.63 -3.09 -4.57
N MET A 56 -2.83 -2.75 -5.00
CA MET A 56 -3.87 -2.14 -4.19
C MET A 56 -5.18 -2.89 -4.41
N ILE A 57 -5.89 -3.20 -3.34
CA ILE A 57 -7.33 -3.46 -3.32
C ILE A 57 -8.00 -2.13 -2.99
N CYS A 58 -8.83 -1.63 -3.90
CA CYS A 58 -9.52 -0.37 -3.70
C CYS A 58 -10.50 -0.47 -2.50
N PRO A 59 -10.42 0.41 -1.49
CA PRO A 59 -11.38 0.41 -0.39
C PRO A 59 -12.80 0.82 -0.82
N TYR A 60 -12.96 1.36 -2.03
CA TYR A 60 -14.26 1.82 -2.53
C TYR A 60 -14.96 0.79 -3.41
N CYS A 61 -14.26 0.25 -4.42
CA CYS A 61 -14.84 -0.71 -5.36
C CYS A 61 -14.38 -2.15 -5.13
N LYS A 62 -13.47 -2.40 -4.17
CA LYS A 62 -12.90 -3.72 -3.84
C LYS A 62 -12.14 -4.42 -4.98
N GLU A 63 -12.00 -3.76 -6.11
CA GLU A 63 -11.19 -4.23 -7.24
C GLU A 63 -9.70 -4.17 -6.89
N LYS A 64 -8.99 -5.23 -7.28
CA LYS A 64 -7.53 -5.31 -7.20
C LYS A 64 -6.91 -4.64 -8.42
N GLN A 65 -5.92 -3.81 -8.18
CA GLN A 65 -5.11 -3.19 -9.23
C GLN A 65 -3.62 -3.25 -8.89
N GLU A 66 -2.81 -3.21 -9.93
CA GLU A 66 -1.36 -3.11 -9.85
C GLU A 66 -0.84 -2.02 -10.78
N GLY A 67 0.31 -1.45 -10.42
CA GLY A 67 0.97 -0.43 -11.23
C GLY A 67 2.18 0.18 -10.55
N SER A 68 2.75 1.19 -11.20
CA SER A 68 3.87 1.99 -10.70
C SER A 68 3.40 3.40 -10.39
N VAL A 69 4.01 4.04 -9.38
CA VAL A 69 3.74 5.42 -9.00
C VAL A 69 5.01 6.09 -8.50
N VAL A 70 5.23 7.32 -8.95
CA VAL A 70 6.35 8.16 -8.52
C VAL A 70 5.95 8.94 -7.26
N LEU A 71 6.40 8.46 -6.09
CA LEU A 71 6.10 9.08 -4.79
C LEU A 71 7.12 10.16 -4.41
N LYS A 72 7.18 11.24 -5.20
CA LYS A 72 8.13 12.37 -4.98
C LYS A 72 7.69 13.33 -3.87
N LYS A 73 6.40 13.67 -3.76
CA LYS A 73 5.89 14.68 -2.81
C LYS A 73 4.62 14.21 -2.09
N ARG A 74 4.50 14.55 -0.80
CA ARG A 74 3.30 14.28 0.03
C ARG A 74 2.20 15.30 -0.25
N PRO A 75 0.90 14.94 -0.15
CA PRO A 75 0.37 13.62 0.21
C PRO A 75 0.53 12.60 -0.92
N TYR A 76 0.89 11.36 -0.56
CA TYR A 76 1.00 10.27 -1.52
C TYR A 76 -0.40 9.83 -1.93
N ARG A 77 -0.68 9.84 -3.24
CA ARG A 77 -1.99 9.48 -3.78
C ARG A 77 -1.83 8.40 -4.84
N VAL A 78 -2.73 7.43 -4.80
CA VAL A 78 -2.86 6.39 -5.82
C VAL A 78 -4.26 6.49 -6.39
N ARG A 79 -4.38 6.56 -7.71
CA ARG A 79 -5.67 6.59 -8.38
C ARG A 79 -6.12 5.16 -8.68
N CYS A 80 -7.37 4.84 -8.38
CA CYS A 80 -7.96 3.57 -8.79
C CYS A 80 -8.37 3.63 -10.27
N LYS A 81 -7.91 2.69 -11.10
CA LYS A 81 -8.28 2.61 -12.52
C LYS A 81 -9.75 2.23 -12.74
N PHE A 82 -10.37 1.56 -11.77
CA PHE A 82 -11.75 1.05 -11.85
C PHE A 82 -12.80 2.09 -11.46
N CYS A 83 -12.68 2.69 -10.27
CA CYS A 83 -13.64 3.69 -9.78
C CYS A 83 -13.18 5.14 -9.97
N ASN A 84 -11.99 5.35 -10.55
CA ASN A 84 -11.37 6.65 -10.77
C ASN A 84 -11.15 7.52 -9.52
N ARG A 85 -11.37 6.95 -8.31
CA ARG A 85 -11.18 7.67 -7.05
C ARG A 85 -9.70 7.78 -6.71
N SER A 86 -9.35 8.94 -6.16
CA SER A 86 -8.02 9.19 -5.59
C SER A 86 -7.98 8.68 -4.16
N ILE A 87 -7.15 7.68 -3.91
CA ILE A 87 -6.92 7.11 -2.59
C ILE A 87 -5.67 7.76 -2.03
N THR A 88 -5.84 8.47 -0.92
CA THR A 88 -4.71 9.06 -0.22
C THR A 88 -4.09 7.97 0.65
N LEU A 89 -2.81 7.70 0.43
CA LEU A 89 -2.08 6.79 1.30
C LEU A 89 -1.78 7.52 2.62
N PRO A 90 -2.14 6.95 3.78
CA PRO A 90 -1.76 7.51 5.06
C PRO A 90 -0.23 7.62 5.15
N ARG A 91 0.26 8.55 5.98
CA ARG A 91 1.68 8.93 6.08
C ARG A 91 2.61 7.70 6.03
N LEU A 92 3.38 7.57 4.95
CA LEU A 92 4.38 6.50 4.76
C LEU A 92 5.55 6.57 5.79
N LEU A 93 5.65 7.66 6.55
CA LEU A 93 6.42 7.75 7.79
C LEU A 93 5.54 8.36 8.89
N ASN A 94 5.16 7.56 9.89
CA ASN A 94 5.11 7.91 11.33
C ASN A 94 4.30 6.93 12.19
N GLU A 95 4.48 5.61 12.04
CA GLU A 95 3.93 4.64 13.01
C GLU A 95 4.92 4.25 14.12
N ALA A 96 6.09 4.89 14.18
CA ALA A 96 7.00 4.76 15.32
C ALA A 96 6.64 5.67 16.52
N LYS A 97 5.57 6.48 16.48
CA LYS A 97 5.20 7.41 17.58
C LYS A 97 3.72 7.36 17.99
N LYS A 98 3.08 6.18 18.05
CA LYS A 98 1.81 6.03 18.80
C LYS A 98 1.85 4.83 19.75
N LYS A 99 2.94 4.72 20.52
CA LYS A 99 2.99 4.02 21.80
C LYS A 99 3.81 4.86 22.79
N ARG A 100 3.12 5.73 23.52
CA ARG A 100 3.49 6.25 24.86
C ARG A 100 2.21 6.91 25.36
N LYS A 101 1.49 6.17 26.21
CA LYS A 101 1.31 6.47 27.65
C LYS A 101 0.47 7.74 27.81
N GLY A 102 -0.69 7.73 28.42
CA GLY A 102 -1.25 6.86 29.46
C GLY A 102 -2.24 7.73 30.21
#